data_AF-A0A970MQB0-F1
#
_entry.id   AF-A0A970MQB0-F1
#
_cell.length_a   1.000
_cell.length_b   1.000
_cell.length_c   1.000
_cell.angle_alpha   90.00
_cell.angle_beta   90.00
_cell.angle_gamma   90.00
#
_symmetry.space_group_name_H-M   'P 1'
#
loop_
_entity.id
_entity.type
_entity.pdbx_description
1 polymer ?
#
loop_
_entity_poly.entity_id
_entity_poly.type
_entity_poly.pdbx_seq_one_letter_code
_entity_poly.pdbx_strand_id
1 'polypeptide(L)'
;MSSTKTMNALGVYTFYSQDYLTFIKSISEMFNVNIDAYFSPFFENEEEEKQYEIEDQLFDFGKKETYRLAVYFLKFDAQKPVENNLYCSYGLYLPVDFEYEKELFLEFYATGVFHLQFLPFNTTWKFFIEDIIGLSDHYYQSEMEIIEEVKTIRNKYIDILAKIDCKEVILWTDSYYKTEYYIEDANDFETKLSFNDIINCLKDTDNLTIYNFAQVLGRKIKIENSKYNYTDVVLYDNFEDEILYIPKEITWFKT
;
A
#
# COMPACT_ATOMS: atom_id res chain seq x y z
N MET A 1 10.65 -19.69 7.36
CA MET A 1 9.23 -19.35 7.25
C MET A 1 9.11 -17.89 7.60
N SER A 2 9.03 -17.00 6.61
CA SER A 2 8.67 -15.61 6.89
C SER A 2 7.19 -15.64 7.27
N SER A 3 6.89 -15.38 8.54
CA SER A 3 5.55 -14.99 8.93
C SER A 3 5.30 -13.65 8.27
N THR A 4 4.40 -13.58 7.30
CA THR A 4 3.89 -12.30 6.84
C THR A 4 3.27 -11.57 8.02
N LYS A 5 3.74 -10.35 8.27
CA LYS A 5 3.35 -9.56 9.45
C LYS A 5 2.35 -8.47 9.10
N THR A 6 2.33 -8.01 7.85
CA THR A 6 1.57 -6.82 7.47
C THR A 6 0.97 -6.95 6.07
N MET A 7 -0.13 -6.22 5.88
CA MET A 7 -0.75 -6.02 4.59
C MET A 7 -0.32 -4.67 4.05
N ASN A 8 -0.05 -4.62 2.75
CA ASN A 8 0.27 -3.37 2.07
C ASN A 8 -0.64 -3.21 0.85
N ALA A 9 -0.70 -2.01 0.30
CA ALA A 9 -1.42 -1.71 -0.92
C ALA A 9 -0.50 -1.06 -1.95
N LEU A 10 -0.67 -1.45 -3.20
CA LEU A 10 0.09 -0.96 -4.34
C LEU A 10 -0.87 -0.36 -5.37
N GLY A 11 -0.58 0.84 -5.84
CA GLY A 11 -1.41 1.52 -6.84
C GLY A 11 -0.62 2.51 -7.67
N VAL A 12 -1.31 3.24 -8.54
CA VAL A 12 -0.69 4.24 -9.42
C VAL A 12 -1.14 5.66 -9.06
N TYR A 13 -0.28 6.63 -9.34
CA TYR A 13 -0.55 8.06 -9.15
C TYR A 13 0.04 8.87 -10.31
N THR A 14 -0.49 10.08 -10.54
CA THR A 14 -0.22 10.85 -11.78
C THR A 14 0.54 12.16 -11.57
N PHE A 15 0.84 12.54 -10.33
CA PHE A 15 1.40 13.87 -10.00
C PHE A 15 2.89 13.83 -9.61
N TYR A 16 3.62 12.76 -9.97
CA TYR A 16 5.05 12.71 -9.68
C TYR A 16 5.77 13.95 -10.21
N SER A 17 6.64 14.50 -9.38
CA SER A 17 7.55 15.58 -9.74
C SER A 17 8.93 15.25 -9.21
N GLN A 18 9.94 15.40 -10.06
CA GLN A 18 11.35 15.32 -9.66
C GLN A 18 11.79 16.56 -8.87
N ASP A 19 11.16 17.71 -9.13
CA ASP A 19 11.29 18.88 -8.26
C ASP A 19 10.51 18.62 -6.96
N TYR A 20 11.25 18.42 -5.86
CA TYR A 20 10.68 18.13 -4.55
C TYR A 20 9.82 19.28 -4.02
N LEU A 21 10.08 20.54 -4.41
CA LEU A 21 9.24 21.67 -3.98
C LEU A 21 7.85 21.58 -4.62
N THR A 22 7.79 21.25 -5.91
CA THR A 22 6.53 21.00 -6.61
C THR A 22 5.80 19.79 -6.03
N PHE A 23 6.52 18.72 -5.68
CA PHE A 23 5.91 17.54 -5.02
C PHE A 23 5.35 17.89 -3.64
N ILE A 24 6.13 18.55 -2.77
CA ILE A 24 5.72 19.01 -1.44
C ILE A 24 4.47 19.88 -1.52
N LYS A 25 4.44 20.83 -2.46
CA LYS A 25 3.29 21.69 -2.67
C LYS A 25 2.05 20.88 -3.08
N SER A 26 2.22 19.91 -3.97
CA SER A 26 1.14 19.02 -4.41
C SER A 26 0.57 18.22 -3.24
N ILE A 27 1.43 17.60 -2.41
CA ILE A 27 1.00 16.88 -1.19
C ILE A 27 0.30 17.80 -0.21
N SER A 28 0.85 18.99 0.05
CA SER A 28 0.23 19.99 0.93
C SER A 28 -1.18 20.36 0.47
N GLU A 29 -1.39 20.53 -0.84
CA GLU A 29 -2.70 20.84 -1.41
C GLU A 29 -3.67 19.66 -1.30
N MET A 30 -3.24 18.44 -1.66
CA MET A 30 -4.07 17.22 -1.63
C MET A 30 -4.49 16.83 -0.20
N PHE A 31 -3.58 16.93 0.76
CA PHE A 31 -3.85 16.57 2.15
C PHE A 31 -4.28 17.75 3.02
N ASN A 32 -4.18 18.98 2.51
CA ASN A 32 -4.47 20.22 3.22
C ASN A 32 -3.65 20.39 4.52
N VAL A 33 -2.34 20.17 4.43
CA VAL A 33 -1.39 20.16 5.57
C VAL A 33 -0.14 21.00 5.29
N ASN A 34 0.55 21.41 6.33
CA ASN A 34 1.95 21.82 6.25
C ASN A 34 2.83 20.58 6.12
N ILE A 35 4.08 20.75 5.68
CA ILE A 35 4.99 19.62 5.49
C ILE A 35 6.27 19.87 6.28
N ASP A 36 6.59 18.95 7.18
CA ASP A 36 7.92 18.85 7.80
C ASP A 36 8.72 17.82 7.00
N ALA A 37 9.57 18.31 6.10
CA ALA A 37 10.30 17.43 5.20
C ALA A 37 11.69 17.13 5.75
N TYR A 38 12.12 15.89 5.64
CA TYR A 38 13.49 15.51 5.94
C TYR A 38 14.16 14.91 4.72
N PHE A 39 15.45 15.21 4.57
CA PHE A 39 16.22 14.83 3.40
C PHE A 39 17.19 13.71 3.76
N SER A 40 17.05 12.58 3.09
CA SER A 40 17.87 11.39 3.34
C SER A 40 18.40 10.83 2.03
N PRO A 41 19.72 10.60 1.86
CA PRO A 41 20.17 9.88 0.70
C PRO A 41 19.72 8.41 0.79
N PHE A 42 19.59 7.74 -0.34
CA PHE A 42 19.34 6.30 -0.37
C PHE A 42 20.58 5.57 0.17
N PHE A 43 20.40 4.75 1.19
CA PHE A 43 21.46 3.96 1.81
C PHE A 43 21.32 2.49 1.42
N GLU A 44 22.44 1.84 1.12
CA GLU A 44 22.46 0.39 0.86
C GLU A 44 22.33 -0.44 2.16
N ASN A 45 22.53 0.19 3.33
CA ASN A 45 22.43 -0.48 4.63
C ASN A 45 22.09 0.51 5.77
N GLU A 46 21.48 -0.02 6.85
CA GLU A 46 21.07 0.75 8.03
C GLU A 46 22.23 1.40 8.81
N GLU A 47 23.46 0.87 8.70
CA GLU A 47 24.60 1.42 9.43
C GLU A 47 25.07 2.75 8.83
N GLU A 48 24.97 2.90 7.51
CA GLU A 48 25.21 4.18 6.83
C GLU A 48 24.12 5.20 7.15
N GLU A 49 22.86 4.77 7.21
CA GLU A 49 21.73 5.64 7.57
C GLU A 49 21.90 6.25 8.97
N LYS A 50 22.30 5.44 9.96
CA LYS A 50 22.51 5.89 11.35
C LYS A 50 23.61 6.93 11.52
N GLN A 51 24.51 7.07 10.54
CA GLN A 51 25.64 8.00 10.59
C GLN A 51 25.33 9.34 9.91
N TYR A 52 24.22 9.44 9.20
CA TYR A 52 23.85 10.64 8.47
C TYR A 52 23.01 11.57 9.35
N GLU A 53 23.42 12.83 9.43
CA GLU A 53 22.63 13.85 10.11
C GLU A 53 21.46 14.24 9.21
N ILE A 54 20.24 13.95 9.67
CA ILE A 54 19.02 14.27 8.95
C ILE A 54 18.74 15.77 9.15
N GLU A 55 18.76 16.52 8.05
CA GLU A 55 18.30 17.90 8.04
C GLU A 55 16.79 17.93 7.80
N ASP A 56 16.06 18.53 8.74
CA ASP A 56 14.62 18.77 8.67
C ASP A 56 14.35 20.21 8.18
N GLN A 57 13.36 20.37 7.31
CA GLN A 57 12.89 21.66 6.81
C GLN A 57 11.36 21.73 6.86
N LEU A 58 10.86 22.72 7.61
CA LEU A 58 9.44 23.03 7.67
C LEU A 58 8.99 23.90 6.49
N PHE A 59 7.99 23.42 5.76
CA PHE A 59 7.25 24.16 4.73
C PHE A 59 5.87 24.55 5.29
N ASP A 60 5.77 25.79 5.77
CA ASP A 60 4.53 26.36 6.32
C ASP A 60 3.63 26.93 5.20
N PHE A 61 2.48 26.29 5.01
CA PHE A 61 1.45 26.68 4.05
C PHE A 61 0.20 27.28 4.74
N GLY A 62 0.31 27.67 6.02
CA GLY A 62 -0.77 28.23 6.82
C GLY A 62 -1.88 27.22 7.15
N LYS A 63 -1.56 25.92 7.13
CA LYS A 63 -2.51 24.85 7.44
C LYS A 63 -2.48 24.51 8.93
N LYS A 64 -3.52 23.81 9.38
CA LYS A 64 -3.68 23.47 10.81
C LYS A 64 -2.77 22.32 11.25
N GLU A 65 -2.60 21.35 10.38
CA GLU A 65 -1.88 20.11 10.66
C GLU A 65 -0.58 20.08 9.87
N THR A 66 0.39 19.31 10.34
CA THR A 66 1.69 19.11 9.70
C THR A 66 1.93 17.62 9.56
N TYR A 67 2.24 17.16 8.36
CA TYR A 67 2.67 15.77 8.12
C TYR A 67 4.17 15.72 7.86
N ARG A 68 4.79 14.59 8.19
CA ARG A 68 6.20 14.35 7.93
C ARG A 68 6.37 13.76 6.54
N LEU A 69 7.33 14.27 5.77
CA LEU A 69 7.67 13.77 4.44
C LEU A 69 9.16 13.43 4.35
N ALA A 70 9.47 12.19 4.01
CA ALA A 70 10.80 11.79 3.58
C ALA A 70 11.03 12.20 2.13
N VAL A 71 12.17 12.83 1.85
CA VAL A 71 12.68 13.06 0.51
C VAL A 71 13.94 12.20 0.36
N TYR A 72 13.81 11.07 -0.31
CA TYR A 72 14.92 10.16 -0.57
C TYR A 72 15.62 10.54 -1.88
N PHE A 73 16.95 10.57 -1.91
CA PHE A 73 17.69 10.91 -3.13
C PHE A 73 18.97 10.08 -3.32
N LEU A 74 19.43 9.87 -4.55
CA LEU A 74 20.70 9.17 -4.77
C LEU A 74 21.90 10.05 -4.35
N LYS A 75 22.85 9.44 -3.63
CA LYS A 75 24.03 10.06 -3.00
C LYS A 75 25.09 10.64 -3.98
N PHE A 76 24.81 10.73 -5.28
CA PHE A 76 25.85 11.02 -6.29
C PHE A 76 26.57 12.38 -6.14
N ASP A 77 26.15 13.27 -5.24
CA ASP A 77 26.96 14.43 -4.87
C ASP A 77 26.75 14.88 -3.41
N ALA A 78 27.50 14.28 -2.48
CA ALA A 78 27.38 14.48 -1.03
C ALA A 78 27.81 15.89 -0.52
N GLN A 79 27.91 16.90 -1.38
CA GLN A 79 28.29 18.27 -0.98
C GLN A 79 27.18 19.32 -1.11
N LYS A 80 25.99 18.95 -1.63
CA LYS A 80 24.71 19.68 -1.56
C LYS A 80 23.66 18.83 -2.28
N PRO A 81 22.37 18.82 -1.87
CA PRO A 81 21.30 18.41 -2.77
C PRO A 81 21.36 19.37 -3.98
N VAL A 82 21.93 18.88 -5.08
CA VAL A 82 22.13 19.68 -6.28
C VAL A 82 20.74 20.03 -6.81
N GLU A 83 20.57 21.24 -7.34
CA GLU A 83 19.34 21.74 -8.00
C GLU A 83 18.81 20.83 -9.14
N ASN A 84 19.47 19.69 -9.41
CA ASN A 84 19.13 18.67 -10.39
C ASN A 84 19.31 17.25 -9.80
N ASN A 85 18.73 16.95 -8.64
CA ASN A 85 18.70 15.57 -8.12
C ASN A 85 18.07 14.62 -9.15
N LEU A 86 18.84 13.68 -9.68
CA LEU A 86 18.44 12.78 -10.76
C LEU A 86 17.43 11.70 -10.33
N TYR A 87 17.24 11.47 -9.02
CA TYR A 87 16.29 10.49 -8.50
C TYR A 87 15.76 10.95 -7.15
N CYS A 88 14.43 11.09 -7.04
CA CYS A 88 13.74 11.26 -5.76
C CYS A 88 12.58 10.27 -5.64
N SER A 89 12.55 9.52 -4.54
CA SER A 89 11.33 8.90 -4.02
C SER A 89 10.87 9.66 -2.78
N TYR A 90 9.58 9.59 -2.48
CA TYR A 90 8.99 10.35 -1.38
C TYR A 90 8.24 9.42 -0.44
N GLY A 91 8.39 9.61 0.86
CA GLY A 91 7.69 8.82 1.88
C GLY A 91 6.82 9.71 2.76
N LEU A 92 5.50 9.65 2.60
CA LEU A 92 4.57 10.42 3.42
C LEU A 92 4.11 9.62 4.62
N TYR A 93 4.34 10.18 5.80
CA TYR A 93 3.89 9.62 7.06
C TYR A 93 2.50 10.16 7.39
N LEU A 94 1.51 9.27 7.39
CA LEU A 94 0.10 9.60 7.54
C LEU A 94 -0.38 9.20 8.94
N PRO A 95 -0.76 10.16 9.80
CA PRO A 95 -1.27 9.84 11.12
C PRO A 95 -2.60 9.09 10.99
N VAL A 96 -2.69 7.94 11.65
CA VAL A 96 -3.90 7.12 11.74
C VAL A 96 -4.15 6.73 13.19
N ASP A 97 -5.41 6.52 13.53
CA ASP A 97 -5.81 6.01 14.85
C ASP A 97 -6.29 4.57 14.69
N PHE A 98 -5.33 3.64 14.74
CA PHE A 98 -5.60 2.21 14.88
C PHE A 98 -5.11 1.73 16.25
N GLU A 99 -5.68 0.62 16.74
CA GLU A 99 -5.39 0.12 18.09
C GLU A 99 -3.90 -0.16 18.32
N TYR A 100 -3.21 -0.65 17.29
CA TYR A 100 -1.82 -1.10 17.36
C TYR A 100 -0.84 -0.28 16.51
N GLU A 101 -1.33 0.65 15.70
CA GLU A 101 -0.51 1.42 14.77
C GLU A 101 -1.01 2.86 14.71
N LYS A 102 -0.07 3.81 14.70
CA LYS A 102 -0.36 5.24 14.74
C LYS A 102 -0.09 5.94 13.42
N GLU A 103 0.54 5.24 12.49
CA GLU A 103 1.01 5.83 11.26
C GLU A 103 0.94 4.82 10.10
N LEU A 104 0.46 5.26 8.95
CA LEU A 104 0.67 4.57 7.69
C LEU A 104 1.80 5.27 6.93
N PHE A 105 2.58 4.49 6.19
CA PHE A 105 3.63 5.03 5.35
C PHE A 105 3.23 4.90 3.87
N LEU A 106 3.08 6.03 3.19
CA LEU A 106 2.73 6.08 1.78
C LEU A 106 3.96 6.52 0.97
N GLU A 107 4.59 5.56 0.32
CA GLU A 107 5.78 5.76 -0.49
C GLU A 107 5.41 5.98 -1.96
N PHE A 108 6.07 6.94 -2.60
CA PHE A 108 5.86 7.34 -3.99
C PHE A 108 7.15 7.16 -4.79
N TYR A 109 7.11 6.30 -5.80
CA TYR A 109 8.24 6.01 -6.67
C TYR A 109 8.18 6.79 -7.97
N ALA A 110 9.35 7.07 -8.56
CA ALA A 110 9.45 7.80 -9.82
C ALA A 110 8.70 7.14 -10.99
N THR A 111 8.46 5.82 -10.91
CA THR A 111 7.69 5.02 -11.88
C THR A 111 6.19 5.37 -11.94
N GLY A 112 5.69 6.24 -11.05
CA GLY A 112 4.26 6.56 -10.96
C GLY A 112 3.46 5.53 -10.17
N VAL A 113 4.16 4.66 -9.43
CA VAL A 113 3.57 3.68 -8.52
C VAL A 113 3.76 4.17 -7.08
N PHE A 114 2.74 3.98 -6.24
CA PHE A 114 2.86 4.19 -4.80
C PHE A 114 2.70 2.87 -4.06
N HIS A 115 3.29 2.80 -2.87
CA HIS A 115 3.17 1.71 -1.92
C HIS A 115 2.69 2.25 -0.57
N LEU A 116 1.50 1.84 -0.17
CA LEU A 116 0.96 2.11 1.16
C LEU A 116 1.28 0.92 2.07
N GLN A 117 2.18 1.13 3.01
CA GLN A 117 2.64 0.11 3.94
C GLN A 117 1.81 0.12 5.24
N PHE A 118 1.77 -1.04 5.90
CA PHE A 118 1.20 -1.23 7.23
C PHE A 118 -0.33 -1.05 7.33
N LEU A 119 -1.09 -1.54 6.36
CA LEU A 119 -2.54 -1.67 6.54
C LEU A 119 -2.81 -2.63 7.71
N PRO A 120 -3.42 -2.18 8.82
CA PRO A 120 -3.51 -2.95 10.04
C PRO A 120 -4.75 -3.84 9.99
N PHE A 121 -4.90 -4.59 8.91
CA PHE A 121 -5.75 -5.76 8.93
C PHE A 121 -5.16 -6.70 9.96
N ASN A 122 -5.78 -6.73 11.13
CA ASN A 122 -5.37 -7.50 12.29
C ASN A 122 -4.82 -8.86 11.83
N THR A 123 -3.57 -9.19 12.20
CA THR A 123 -2.76 -10.44 12.11
C THR A 123 -3.17 -11.65 11.23
N THR A 124 -4.05 -11.49 10.26
CA THR A 124 -4.88 -12.61 9.78
C THR A 124 -5.06 -12.59 8.26
N TRP A 125 -3.99 -12.36 7.48
CA TRP A 125 -4.02 -12.67 6.05
C TRP A 125 -4.28 -14.16 5.79
N LYS A 126 -3.74 -15.01 6.66
CA LYS A 126 -4.01 -16.45 6.66
C LYS A 126 -5.51 -16.74 6.83
N PHE A 127 -6.16 -16.15 7.81
CA PHE A 127 -7.62 -16.22 8.02
C PHE A 127 -8.41 -15.53 6.89
N PHE A 128 -7.91 -14.40 6.36
CA PHE A 128 -8.53 -13.70 5.24
C PHE A 128 -8.63 -14.60 4.02
N ILE A 129 -7.56 -15.36 3.72
CA ILE A 129 -7.55 -16.32 2.62
C ILE A 129 -8.17 -17.66 3.00
N GLU A 130 -8.04 -18.17 4.23
CA GLU A 130 -8.53 -19.51 4.63
C GLU A 130 -10.03 -19.53 5.00
N ASP A 131 -10.56 -18.47 5.58
CA ASP A 131 -11.91 -18.46 6.17
C ASP A 131 -12.95 -17.71 5.34
N ILE A 132 -12.56 -16.61 4.69
CA ILE A 132 -13.48 -15.86 3.81
C ILE A 132 -13.87 -16.68 2.57
N ILE A 133 -13.02 -17.60 2.14
CA ILE A 133 -13.26 -18.48 0.99
C ILE A 133 -14.19 -19.66 1.31
N GLY A 134 -14.57 -19.82 2.58
CA GLY A 134 -15.67 -20.70 2.98
C GLY A 134 -15.28 -22.15 3.27
N LEU A 135 -14.23 -22.37 4.08
CA LEU A 135 -14.01 -23.69 4.69
C LEU A 135 -15.10 -24.03 5.75
N SER A 136 -15.78 -23.04 6.36
CA SER A 136 -16.96 -23.26 7.23
C SER A 136 -17.88 -22.03 7.35
N ASP A 137 -19.19 -22.20 7.12
CA ASP A 137 -20.20 -21.14 7.33
C ASP A 137 -20.34 -20.71 8.79
N HIS A 138 -20.14 -21.65 9.73
CA HIS A 138 -20.20 -21.38 11.16
C HIS A 138 -19.08 -20.43 11.59
N TYR A 139 -17.90 -20.60 10.99
CA TYR A 139 -16.73 -19.81 11.32
C TYR A 139 -16.82 -18.38 10.76
N TYR A 140 -17.28 -18.19 9.52
CA TYR A 140 -17.52 -16.83 9.01
C TYR A 140 -18.53 -16.03 9.87
N GLN A 141 -19.59 -16.69 10.34
CA GLN A 141 -20.60 -16.04 11.19
C GLN A 141 -20.08 -15.70 12.60
N SER A 142 -19.14 -16.47 13.15
CA SER A 142 -18.53 -16.15 14.45
C SER A 142 -17.57 -14.95 14.38
N GLU A 143 -17.22 -14.50 13.18
CA GLU A 143 -16.16 -13.51 12.95
C GLU A 143 -16.66 -12.25 12.24
N MET A 144 -17.97 -11.97 12.35
CA MET A 144 -18.57 -10.74 11.81
C MET A 144 -17.90 -9.47 12.32
N GLU A 145 -17.38 -9.48 13.55
CA GLU A 145 -16.61 -8.37 14.13
C GLU A 145 -15.33 -8.09 13.32
N ILE A 146 -14.61 -9.14 12.87
CA ILE A 146 -13.41 -9.01 12.04
C ILE A 146 -13.76 -8.43 10.65
N ILE A 147 -14.88 -8.85 10.06
CA ILE A 147 -15.32 -8.34 8.75
C ILE A 147 -15.66 -6.84 8.83
N GLU A 148 -16.30 -6.40 9.91
CA GLU A 148 -16.59 -4.98 10.13
C GLU A 148 -15.32 -4.16 10.42
N GLU A 149 -14.34 -4.73 11.13
CA GLU A 149 -13.01 -4.12 11.31
C GLU A 149 -12.30 -3.94 9.95
N VAL A 150 -12.31 -4.97 9.09
CA VAL A 150 -11.76 -4.93 7.74
C VAL A 150 -12.43 -3.83 6.90
N LYS A 151 -13.76 -3.73 6.92
CA LYS A 151 -14.48 -2.65 6.21
C LYS A 151 -14.08 -1.27 6.74
N THR A 152 -13.90 -1.14 8.05
CA THR A 152 -13.48 0.11 8.69
C THR A 152 -12.07 0.51 8.22
N ILE A 153 -11.12 -0.43 8.20
CA ILE A 153 -9.77 -0.20 7.68
C ILE A 153 -9.80 0.16 6.19
N ARG A 154 -10.61 -0.57 5.40
CA ARG A 154 -10.83 -0.29 3.97
C ARG A 154 -11.27 1.15 3.74
N ASN A 155 -12.33 1.59 4.43
CA ASN A 155 -12.85 2.94 4.28
C ASN A 155 -11.79 3.99 4.65
N LYS A 156 -11.01 3.75 5.72
CA LYS A 156 -9.93 4.67 6.13
C LYS A 156 -8.85 4.84 5.07
N TYR A 157 -8.33 3.76 4.47
CA TYR A 157 -7.33 3.93 3.42
C TYR A 157 -7.95 4.43 2.10
N ILE A 158 -9.21 4.11 1.79
CA ILE A 158 -9.91 4.69 0.64
C ILE A 158 -9.98 6.22 0.80
N ASP A 159 -10.36 6.72 1.98
CA ASP A 159 -10.41 8.15 2.25
C ASP A 159 -9.04 8.84 2.10
N ILE A 160 -7.96 8.13 2.45
CA ILE A 160 -6.59 8.60 2.24
C ILE A 160 -6.24 8.61 0.75
N LEU A 161 -6.47 7.50 0.05
CA LEU A 161 -6.07 7.31 -1.33
C LEU A 161 -6.94 8.10 -2.32
N ALA A 162 -8.17 8.44 -1.96
CA ALA A 162 -9.02 9.35 -2.73
C ALA A 162 -8.41 10.77 -2.83
N LYS A 163 -7.61 11.20 -1.84
CA LYS A 163 -6.92 12.51 -1.89
C LYS A 163 -5.88 12.59 -3.01
N ILE A 164 -5.39 11.44 -3.46
CA ILE A 164 -4.42 11.30 -4.55
C ILE A 164 -5.08 10.79 -5.85
N ASP A 165 -6.41 10.88 -5.96
CA ASP A 165 -7.23 10.41 -7.10
C ASP A 165 -7.02 8.92 -7.45
N CYS A 166 -6.68 8.11 -6.46
CA CYS A 166 -6.58 6.66 -6.61
C CYS A 166 -7.97 6.02 -6.45
N LYS A 167 -8.28 5.05 -7.31
CA LYS A 167 -9.57 4.34 -7.36
C LYS A 167 -9.46 2.84 -7.15
N GLU A 168 -8.25 2.32 -7.25
CA GLU A 168 -8.00 0.89 -7.20
C GLU A 168 -6.57 0.60 -6.74
N VAL A 169 -6.42 -0.51 -6.03
CA VAL A 169 -5.14 -1.01 -5.53
C VAL A 169 -5.04 -2.53 -5.61
N ILE A 170 -3.81 -3.02 -5.60
CA ILE A 170 -3.49 -4.41 -5.27
C ILE A 170 -3.13 -4.46 -3.79
N LEU A 171 -3.85 -5.27 -3.02
CA LEU A 171 -3.51 -5.63 -1.66
C LEU A 171 -2.64 -6.90 -1.68
N TRP A 172 -1.50 -6.82 -1.03
CA TRP A 172 -0.54 -7.91 -0.93
C TRP A 172 0.09 -7.97 0.46
N THR A 173 0.87 -9.01 0.71
CA THR A 173 1.58 -9.21 1.98
C THR A 173 2.97 -8.62 1.95
N ASP A 174 3.63 -8.52 3.10
CA ASP A 174 5.08 -8.26 3.23
C ASP A 174 5.96 -9.48 2.83
N SER A 175 5.46 -10.34 1.94
CA SER A 175 6.28 -11.38 1.32
C SER A 175 7.18 -10.76 0.27
N TYR A 176 8.31 -11.41 0.02
CA TYR A 176 9.18 -11.03 -1.07
C TYR A 176 8.53 -11.32 -2.43
N TYR A 177 8.22 -10.27 -3.19
CA TYR A 177 7.72 -10.36 -4.57
C TYR A 177 8.75 -9.80 -5.53
N LYS A 178 9.07 -10.52 -6.61
CA LYS A 178 10.01 -10.00 -7.61
C LYS A 178 9.48 -8.74 -8.29
N THR A 179 8.16 -8.59 -8.36
CA THR A 179 7.47 -7.40 -8.86
C THR A 179 7.90 -6.13 -8.11
N GLU A 180 8.26 -6.20 -6.82
CA GLU A 180 8.76 -5.04 -6.05
C GLU A 180 9.97 -4.41 -6.73
N TYR A 181 10.91 -5.22 -7.22
CA TYR A 181 12.07 -4.70 -7.97
C TYR A 181 11.66 -3.97 -9.24
N TYR A 182 10.66 -4.43 -9.98
CA TYR A 182 10.24 -3.74 -11.21
C TYR A 182 9.55 -2.41 -10.93
N ILE A 183 8.99 -2.25 -9.72
CA ILE A 183 8.31 -1.04 -9.28
C ILE A 183 9.32 -0.01 -8.75
N GLU A 184 10.31 -0.49 -7.99
CA GLU A 184 11.36 0.30 -7.34
C GLU A 184 12.53 0.63 -8.29
N ASP A 185 12.85 -0.26 -9.24
CA ASP A 185 13.97 -0.11 -10.17
C ASP A 185 13.65 0.94 -11.25
N ALA A 186 13.88 2.18 -10.86
CA ALA A 186 13.72 3.40 -11.65
C ALA A 186 14.90 3.69 -12.59
N ASN A 187 15.61 2.66 -13.08
CA ASN A 187 16.68 2.88 -14.07
C ASN A 187 16.17 3.54 -15.37
N ASP A 188 14.85 3.61 -15.59
CA ASP A 188 14.23 4.29 -16.73
C ASP A 188 13.09 5.24 -16.31
N PHE A 189 13.46 6.48 -15.96
CA PHE A 189 12.57 7.56 -15.48
C PHE A 189 11.44 7.94 -16.43
N GLU A 190 11.53 7.54 -17.71
CA GLU A 190 10.49 7.78 -18.70
C GLU A 190 9.34 6.78 -18.59
N THR A 191 9.58 5.63 -17.94
CA THR A 191 8.58 4.57 -17.85
C THR A 191 7.61 4.86 -16.71
N LYS A 192 6.44 5.40 -17.06
CA LYS A 192 5.28 5.45 -16.17
C LYS A 192 4.53 4.14 -16.27
N LEU A 193 4.46 3.40 -15.16
CA LEU A 193 3.71 2.15 -15.08
C LEU A 193 2.23 2.45 -14.93
N SER A 194 1.41 1.78 -15.74
CA SER A 194 -0.03 1.74 -15.56
C SER A 194 -0.42 0.67 -14.55
N PHE A 195 -1.65 0.74 -14.04
CA PHE A 195 -2.17 -0.29 -13.14
C PHE A 195 -2.22 -1.68 -13.81
N ASN A 196 -2.46 -1.74 -15.12
CA ASN A 196 -2.40 -2.98 -15.88
C ASN A 196 -0.98 -3.55 -15.98
N ASP A 197 0.05 -2.70 -16.01
CA ASP A 197 1.45 -3.16 -16.01
C ASP A 197 1.78 -3.84 -14.69
N ILE A 198 1.31 -3.28 -13.56
CA ILE A 198 1.40 -3.91 -12.24
C ILE A 198 0.74 -5.30 -12.25
N ILE A 199 -0.52 -5.39 -12.72
CA ILE A 199 -1.26 -6.66 -12.81
C ILE A 199 -0.51 -7.70 -13.65
N ASN A 200 0.04 -7.28 -14.79
CA ASN A 200 0.78 -8.17 -15.69
C ASN A 200 2.08 -8.63 -15.02
N CYS A 201 2.83 -7.74 -14.38
CA CYS A 201 4.04 -8.11 -13.64
C CYS A 201 3.76 -9.16 -12.55
N LEU A 202 2.71 -8.96 -11.74
CA LEU A 202 2.33 -9.92 -10.69
C LEU A 202 2.00 -11.31 -11.24
N LYS A 203 1.37 -11.37 -12.41
CA LYS A 203 1.01 -12.63 -13.08
C LYS A 203 2.21 -13.29 -13.78
N ASP A 204 2.99 -12.51 -14.52
CA ASP A 204 4.01 -13.04 -15.41
C ASP A 204 5.34 -13.31 -14.68
N THR A 205 5.66 -12.50 -13.68
CA THR A 205 6.92 -12.58 -12.92
C THR A 205 6.80 -13.46 -11.69
N ASP A 206 5.74 -13.23 -10.89
CA ASP A 206 5.53 -13.90 -9.60
C ASP A 206 4.49 -15.03 -9.67
N ASN A 207 3.78 -15.18 -10.80
CA ASN A 207 2.77 -16.22 -11.01
C ASN A 207 1.65 -16.19 -9.93
N LEU A 208 1.25 -14.98 -9.54
CA LEU A 208 0.26 -14.76 -8.49
C LEU A 208 -1.17 -14.85 -9.02
N THR A 209 -2.05 -15.41 -8.21
CA THR A 209 -3.49 -15.38 -8.48
C THR A 209 -4.11 -14.11 -7.92
N ILE A 210 -4.90 -13.40 -8.73
CA ILE A 210 -5.56 -12.15 -8.34
C ILE A 210 -7.06 -12.39 -8.15
N TYR A 211 -7.60 -12.04 -6.98
CA TYR A 211 -9.03 -12.08 -6.70
C TYR A 211 -9.58 -10.70 -6.39
N ASN A 212 -10.87 -10.47 -6.67
CA ASN A 212 -11.53 -9.21 -6.28
C ASN A 212 -11.82 -9.19 -4.78
N PHE A 213 -11.36 -8.14 -4.08
CA PHE A 213 -11.44 -7.99 -2.63
C PHE A 213 -12.88 -8.02 -2.12
N ALA A 214 -13.78 -7.25 -2.75
CA ALA A 214 -15.17 -7.15 -2.34
C ALA A 214 -15.93 -8.47 -2.56
N GLN A 215 -15.63 -9.20 -3.63
CA GLN A 215 -16.18 -10.52 -3.90
C GLN A 215 -15.67 -11.58 -2.92
N VAL A 216 -14.40 -11.51 -2.53
CA VAL A 216 -13.85 -12.35 -1.45
C VAL A 216 -14.65 -12.06 -0.18
N LEU A 217 -14.66 -10.82 0.30
CA LEU A 217 -15.38 -10.44 1.52
C LEU A 217 -16.88 -10.79 1.50
N GLY A 218 -17.54 -10.62 0.36
CA GLY A 218 -18.95 -10.96 0.16
C GLY A 218 -19.22 -12.44 -0.10
N ARG A 219 -18.19 -13.30 -0.10
CA ARG A 219 -18.23 -14.74 -0.39
C ARG A 219 -18.87 -15.09 -1.74
N LYS A 220 -18.70 -14.22 -2.73
CA LYS A 220 -19.29 -14.35 -4.08
C LYS A 220 -18.45 -15.23 -5.02
N ILE A 221 -17.22 -15.54 -4.64
CA ILE A 221 -16.31 -16.38 -5.42
C ILE A 221 -15.84 -17.59 -4.63
N LYS A 222 -15.53 -18.66 -5.37
CA LYS A 222 -14.87 -19.85 -4.83
C LYS A 222 -13.39 -19.75 -5.18
N ILE A 223 -12.52 -19.80 -4.17
CA ILE A 223 -11.07 -19.83 -4.36
C ILE A 223 -10.66 -21.28 -4.58
N GLU A 224 -10.19 -21.58 -5.78
CA GLU A 224 -9.77 -22.93 -6.18
C GLU A 224 -8.27 -23.09 -5.99
N ASN A 225 -7.78 -23.05 -4.74
CA ASN A 225 -6.38 -23.34 -4.47
C ASN A 225 -6.23 -24.50 -3.49
N SER A 226 -5.92 -25.68 -4.01
CA SER A 226 -5.81 -26.94 -3.26
C SER A 226 -4.68 -26.98 -2.23
N LYS A 227 -3.77 -25.98 -2.20
CA LYS A 227 -2.57 -25.98 -1.35
C LYS A 227 -2.36 -24.74 -0.47
N TYR A 228 -3.24 -23.74 -0.54
CA TYR A 228 -3.28 -22.53 0.30
C TYR A 228 -1.91 -21.98 0.74
N ASN A 229 -1.11 -21.53 -0.22
CA ASN A 229 0.00 -20.65 0.11
C ASN A 229 -0.48 -19.21 -0.06
N TYR A 230 -0.71 -18.52 1.05
CA TYR A 230 -1.27 -17.17 1.07
C TYR A 230 -0.35 -16.14 0.41
N THR A 231 0.93 -16.48 0.21
CA THR A 231 1.89 -15.63 -0.52
C THR A 231 1.63 -15.65 -2.03
N ASP A 232 0.93 -16.66 -2.56
CA ASP A 232 0.69 -16.84 -4.00
C ASP A 232 -0.59 -16.13 -4.48
N VAL A 233 -1.21 -15.35 -3.60
CA VAL A 233 -2.49 -14.66 -3.82
C VAL A 233 -2.34 -13.19 -3.49
N VAL A 234 -2.96 -12.35 -4.31
CA VAL A 234 -3.14 -10.92 -4.07
C VAL A 234 -4.60 -10.54 -4.33
N LEU A 235 -5.03 -9.41 -3.78
CA LEU A 235 -6.41 -8.95 -3.92
C LEU A 235 -6.45 -7.64 -4.66
N TYR A 236 -7.30 -7.58 -5.67
CA TYR A 236 -7.65 -6.36 -6.37
C TYR A 236 -8.81 -5.69 -5.63
N ASP A 237 -8.59 -4.51 -5.06
CA ASP A 237 -9.66 -3.70 -4.48
C ASP A 237 -9.99 -2.51 -5.38
N ASN A 238 -11.22 -2.49 -5.89
CA ASN A 238 -11.81 -1.37 -6.59
C ASN A 238 -12.72 -0.61 -5.62
N PHE A 239 -12.47 0.69 -5.45
CA PHE A 239 -13.15 1.48 -4.42
C PHE A 239 -14.64 1.72 -4.71
N GLU A 240 -15.08 1.49 -5.96
CA GLU A 240 -16.50 1.56 -6.32
C GLU A 240 -17.26 0.27 -5.98
N ASP A 241 -16.56 -0.83 -5.65
CA ASP A 241 -17.22 -2.10 -5.33
C ASP A 241 -17.92 -2.06 -3.97
N GLU A 242 -19.20 -2.47 -3.98
CA GLU A 242 -19.97 -2.69 -2.77
C GLU A 242 -19.68 -4.06 -2.13
N ILE A 243 -19.37 -4.06 -0.84
CA ILE A 243 -19.21 -5.28 -0.04
C ILE A 243 -20.58 -5.69 0.51
N LEU A 244 -21.35 -6.42 -0.32
CA LEU A 244 -22.62 -7.01 0.08
C LEU A 244 -22.43 -8.46 0.52
N TYR A 245 -22.68 -8.73 1.81
CA TYR A 245 -22.75 -10.10 2.31
C TYR A 245 -24.02 -10.78 1.80
N ILE A 246 -23.85 -11.92 1.13
CA ILE A 246 -24.96 -12.80 0.77
C ILE A 246 -24.84 -14.05 1.65
N PRO A 247 -25.72 -14.23 2.64
CA PRO A 247 -25.77 -15.48 3.39
C PRO A 247 -25.94 -16.64 2.42
N LYS A 248 -25.05 -17.64 2.45
CA LYS A 248 -25.33 -18.90 1.76
C LYS A 248 -26.57 -19.51 2.42
N GLU A 249 -27.55 -19.93 1.62
CA GLU A 249 -28.59 -20.82 2.14
C GLU A 249 -27.90 -22.07 2.67
N ILE A 250 -28.03 -22.32 3.97
CA ILE A 250 -27.54 -23.54 4.60
C ILE A 250 -28.44 -24.67 4.09
N THR A 251 -28.07 -25.30 2.98
CA THR A 251 -28.63 -26.60 2.62
C THR A 251 -28.01 -27.61 3.56
N TRP A 252 -28.68 -27.87 4.68
CA TRP A 252 -28.40 -29.03 5.51
C TRP A 252 -28.62 -30.26 4.62
N PHE A 253 -27.53 -30.85 4.12
CA PHE A 253 -27.60 -32.20 3.58
C PHE A 253 -27.97 -33.10 4.77
N LYS A 254 -29.23 -33.51 4.84
CA LYS A 254 -29.65 -34.63 5.67
C LYS A 254 -28.95 -35.86 5.13
N THR A 255 -27.84 -36.26 5.75
CA THR A 255 -27.35 -37.65 5.71
C THR A 255 -27.98 -38.43 6.86
#